data_AF-A0A1X7UEM0-F1
#
_entry.id   AF-A0A1X7UEM0-F1
#
_cell.length_a   1.000
_cell.length_b   1.000
_cell.length_c   1.000
_cell.angle_alpha   90.00
_cell.angle_beta   90.00
_cell.angle_gamma   90.00
#
_symmetry.space_group_name_H-M   'P 1'
#
loop_
_entity.id
_entity.type
_entity.pdbx_description
1 polymer ?
#
loop_
_entity_poly.entity_id
_entity_poly.type
_entity_poly.pdbx_seq_one_letter_code
_entity_poly.pdbx_strand_id
1 'polypeptide(L)'
;MKWILLLAFLALLISSSYCTRTGDEDTDDVAENGKFQETDDDINSELAVDTELTEATDDKAEQQHIGLKLGNKGIVITLTPDYKSRSGVVYTRWGKTTCRNGVELVYAGYAGGSDHSEHGGGANLLCMPTTGIGHLSTQNPGHYSYIYGSEYESQNRIWGNHNWNVPCAVCYVPDKSTKLQLPGRTTCPDSWTQEYKGYLMADHRGHRRNAVFECIDEAGERIPGSNSNKNGALLYFVTPRCDRGMPCDPRCYNANIAITCSICTR
;
A
#
# COMPACT_ATOMS: atom_id res chain seq x y z
N MET A 1 32.04 31.39 45.12
CA MET A 1 30.81 31.81 44.42
C MET A 1 31.01 31.50 42.93
N LYS A 2 30.82 30.24 42.52
CA LYS A 2 29.66 29.72 41.77
C LYS A 2 29.36 30.48 40.47
N TRP A 3 30.07 30.13 39.39
CA TRP A 3 29.60 30.34 38.01
C TRP A 3 29.50 28.96 37.35
N ILE A 4 28.30 28.37 37.38
CA ILE A 4 27.95 27.16 36.64
C ILE A 4 27.12 27.65 35.45
N LEU A 5 27.68 27.52 34.23
CA LEU A 5 26.92 27.71 33.00
C LEU A 5 25.88 26.59 32.91
N LEU A 6 24.59 26.95 32.91
CA LEU A 6 23.50 26.07 32.53
C LEU A 6 23.53 25.88 31.00
N LEU A 7 23.94 24.69 30.56
CA LEU A 7 23.58 24.15 29.25
C LEU A 7 22.12 23.71 29.34
N ALA A 8 21.21 24.50 28.76
CA ALA A 8 19.83 24.09 28.56
C ALA A 8 19.79 23.01 27.48
N PHE A 9 19.76 21.74 27.90
CA PHE A 9 19.32 20.64 27.05
C PHE A 9 17.82 20.82 26.79
N LEU A 10 17.49 21.36 25.62
CA LEU A 10 16.14 21.26 25.08
C LEU A 10 15.94 19.81 24.64
N ALA A 11 15.61 18.93 25.59
CA ALA A 11 15.10 17.61 25.27
C ALA A 11 13.73 17.81 24.60
N LEU A 12 13.69 17.73 23.27
CA LEU A 12 12.46 17.52 22.53
C LEU A 12 11.94 16.14 22.99
N LEU A 13 11.02 16.14 23.95
CA LEU A 13 10.20 14.97 24.22
C LEU A 13 9.36 14.73 22.97
N ILE A 14 9.81 13.79 22.13
CA ILE A 14 8.95 13.16 21.14
C ILE A 14 7.97 12.31 21.97
N SER A 15 6.91 12.94 22.47
CA SER A 15 5.79 12.23 23.08
C SER A 15 5.13 11.43 21.97
N SER A 16 5.59 10.19 21.79
CA SER A 16 4.93 9.23 20.92
C SER A 16 3.52 9.05 21.48
N SER A 17 2.55 9.71 20.83
CA SER A 17 1.18 9.81 21.31
C SER A 17 0.47 8.53 20.94
N TYR A 18 0.81 7.44 21.63
CA TYR A 18 0.13 6.17 21.46
C TYR A 18 -1.31 6.31 21.94
N CYS A 19 -2.23 5.67 21.23
CA CYS A 19 -3.61 5.57 21.68
C CYS A 19 -3.70 4.54 22.80
N THR A 20 -3.42 4.98 24.01
CA THR A 20 -3.65 4.20 25.23
C THR A 20 -5.03 4.51 25.80
N ARG A 21 -5.56 3.56 26.56
CA ARG A 21 -6.76 3.79 27.35
C ARG A 21 -6.42 4.80 28.44
N THR A 22 -7.26 5.80 28.67
CA THR A 22 -7.07 6.73 29.79
C THR A 22 -7.06 5.94 31.10
N GLY A 23 -5.89 5.74 31.70
CA GLY A 23 -5.72 4.96 32.93
C GLY A 23 -4.35 4.28 33.10
N ASP A 24 -3.58 4.08 32.03
CA ASP A 24 -2.28 3.39 32.12
C ASP A 24 -1.13 4.39 31.87
N GLU A 25 -0.60 4.97 32.95
CA GLU A 25 0.75 5.55 32.98
C GLU A 25 1.73 4.43 33.31
N ASP A 26 2.34 3.83 32.30
CA ASP A 26 3.53 2.98 32.48
C ASP A 26 4.72 3.62 31.75
N THR A 27 5.73 3.94 32.55
CA THR A 27 7.05 4.45 32.15
C THR A 27 7.97 3.27 31.87
N ASP A 28 8.31 3.02 30.61
CA ASP A 28 9.38 2.10 30.25
C ASP A 28 10.49 2.84 29.50
N ASP A 29 11.57 3.13 30.23
CA ASP A 29 12.86 3.60 29.70
C ASP A 29 13.67 2.41 29.18
N VAL A 30 13.98 2.37 27.88
CA VAL A 30 15.01 1.47 27.33
C VAL A 30 16.11 2.32 26.69
N ALA A 31 17.30 2.23 27.27
CA ALA A 31 18.50 2.92 26.82
C ALA A 31 19.16 2.21 25.63
N GLU A 32 19.41 2.93 24.53
CA GLU A 32 20.32 2.53 23.45
C GLU A 32 21.75 2.96 23.77
N ASN A 33 22.71 2.04 23.62
CA ASN A 33 24.13 2.34 23.58
C ASN A 33 24.81 1.49 22.50
N GLY A 34 25.35 2.16 21.47
CA GLY A 34 26.13 1.52 20.41
C GLY A 34 26.84 2.54 19.54
N LYS A 35 27.98 3.06 20.02
CA LYS A 35 28.89 3.94 19.28
C LYS A 35 29.79 3.09 18.39
N PHE A 36 29.66 3.20 17.08
CA PHE A 36 30.64 2.68 16.11
C PHE A 36 31.49 3.85 15.60
N GLN A 37 32.80 3.63 15.50
CA GLN A 37 33.81 4.64 15.22
C GLN A 37 34.36 4.39 13.82
N GLU A 38 34.29 5.41 12.97
CA GLU A 38 34.77 5.41 11.59
C GLU A 38 36.21 5.96 11.54
N THR A 39 37.04 5.41 10.65
CA THR A 39 38.31 6.00 10.24
C THR A 39 38.44 5.89 8.74
N ASP A 40 38.60 7.05 8.10
CA ASP A 40 38.87 7.28 6.69
C ASP A 40 40.25 6.74 6.26
N ASP A 41 40.38 6.35 5.00
CA ASP A 41 41.62 6.51 4.22
C ASP A 41 41.28 6.63 2.72
N ASP A 42 41.67 7.77 2.15
CA ASP A 42 41.56 8.17 0.73
C ASP A 42 42.51 7.37 -0.18
N ILE A 43 42.04 6.98 -1.37
CA ILE A 43 42.93 6.79 -2.54
C ILE A 43 42.23 7.30 -3.81
N ASN A 44 42.74 8.40 -4.36
CA ASN A 44 42.47 8.85 -5.72
C ASN A 44 43.46 8.20 -6.70
N SER A 45 42.96 7.67 -7.82
CA SER A 45 43.74 7.56 -9.05
C SER A 45 42.86 7.65 -10.28
N GLU A 46 43.18 8.59 -11.16
CA GLU A 46 42.54 8.87 -12.44
C GLU A 46 42.90 7.78 -13.47
N LEU A 47 41.92 7.29 -14.25
CA LEU A 47 42.16 6.42 -15.41
C LEU A 47 41.57 7.07 -16.67
N ALA A 48 42.40 7.22 -17.70
CA ALA A 48 41.96 7.59 -19.05
C ALA A 48 41.44 6.35 -19.79
N VAL A 49 40.34 6.50 -20.53
CA VAL A 49 39.67 5.42 -21.26
C VAL A 49 39.55 5.81 -22.74
N ASP A 50 40.12 4.99 -23.62
CA ASP A 50 39.83 5.00 -25.05
C ASP A 50 38.91 3.81 -25.36
N THR A 51 37.74 4.07 -25.95
CA THR A 51 36.70 3.05 -26.22
C THR A 51 36.45 2.90 -27.71
N GLU A 52 36.49 1.67 -28.23
CA GLU A 52 35.87 1.29 -29.50
C GLU A 52 34.69 0.34 -29.21
N LEU A 53 33.48 0.70 -29.68
CA LEU A 53 32.25 -0.07 -29.56
C LEU A 53 31.97 -0.84 -30.86
N THR A 54 31.65 -2.12 -30.74
CA THR A 54 30.91 -2.85 -31.79
C THR A 54 29.72 -3.57 -31.17
N GLU A 55 28.52 -3.28 -31.68
CA GLU A 55 27.25 -3.84 -31.21
C GLU A 55 27.01 -5.27 -31.70
N ALA A 56 26.48 -6.14 -30.83
CA ALA A 56 25.79 -7.35 -31.22
C ALA A 56 24.57 -7.59 -30.31
N THR A 57 23.49 -8.04 -30.93
CA THR A 57 22.17 -8.34 -30.36
C THR A 57 22.09 -9.83 -29.99
N ASP A 58 21.56 -10.17 -28.80
CA ASP A 58 20.60 -11.28 -28.49
C ASP A 58 20.78 -11.92 -27.08
N ASP A 59 19.74 -11.74 -26.25
CA ASP A 59 19.20 -12.46 -25.07
C ASP A 59 19.97 -13.56 -24.29
N LYS A 60 21.28 -13.46 -24.07
CA LYS A 60 21.94 -14.11 -22.91
C LYS A 60 22.84 -13.13 -22.22
N ALA A 61 22.82 -13.11 -20.88
CA ALA A 61 23.59 -12.21 -20.03
C ALA A 61 25.07 -12.19 -20.45
N GLU A 62 25.41 -11.27 -21.33
CA GLU A 62 26.72 -11.14 -21.95
C GLU A 62 27.59 -10.41 -20.94
N GLN A 63 28.48 -11.16 -20.29
CA GLN A 63 29.49 -10.58 -19.43
C GLN A 63 30.51 -9.89 -20.33
N GLN A 64 30.65 -8.58 -20.18
CA GLN A 64 31.70 -7.83 -20.87
C GLN A 64 32.98 -7.92 -20.04
N HIS A 65 34.07 -8.36 -20.66
CA HIS A 65 35.37 -8.43 -20.00
C HIS A 65 36.29 -7.32 -20.51
N ILE A 66 36.79 -6.48 -19.61
CA ILE A 66 37.83 -5.49 -19.91
C ILE A 66 39.16 -6.07 -19.43
N GLY A 67 40.09 -6.29 -20.36
CA GLY A 67 41.44 -6.75 -20.07
C GLY A 67 42.40 -5.58 -19.88
N LEU A 68 43.02 -5.48 -18.70
CA LEU A 68 44.11 -4.54 -18.42
C LEU A 68 45.41 -5.32 -18.19
N LYS A 69 46.53 -4.83 -18.71
CA LYS A 69 47.85 -5.44 -18.45
C LYS A 69 48.69 -4.51 -17.59
N LEU A 70 49.23 -5.04 -16.49
CA LEU A 70 50.22 -4.36 -15.66
C LEU A 70 51.49 -5.23 -15.60
N GLY A 71 52.49 -4.88 -16.41
CA GLY A 71 53.68 -5.71 -16.62
C GLY A 71 53.31 -7.10 -17.16
N ASN A 72 53.78 -8.16 -16.49
CA ASN A 72 53.51 -9.55 -16.89
C ASN A 72 52.22 -10.14 -16.29
N LYS A 73 51.42 -9.34 -15.59
CA LYS A 73 50.15 -9.78 -14.98
C LYS A 73 48.98 -9.19 -15.75
N GLY A 74 48.04 -10.06 -16.13
CA GLY A 74 46.75 -9.65 -16.68
C GLY A 74 45.74 -9.44 -15.55
N ILE A 75 45.02 -8.33 -15.60
CA ILE A 75 43.84 -8.05 -14.78
C ILE A 75 42.64 -8.15 -15.72
N VAL A 76 41.67 -8.99 -15.37
CA VAL A 76 40.40 -9.10 -16.09
C VAL A 76 39.33 -8.50 -15.21
N ILE A 77 38.69 -7.43 -15.67
CA ILE A 77 37.50 -6.85 -15.03
C ILE A 77 36.29 -7.45 -15.73
N THR A 78 35.50 -8.20 -14.98
CA THR A 78 34.22 -8.73 -15.46
C THR A 78 33.12 -7.74 -15.11
N LEU A 79 32.51 -7.14 -16.12
CA LEU A 79 31.28 -6.37 -15.98
C LEU A 79 30.12 -7.33 -16.14
N THR A 80 29.52 -7.69 -15.01
CA THR A 80 28.18 -8.28 -15.00
C THR A 80 27.17 -7.15 -15.12
N PRO A 81 26.24 -7.18 -16.09
CA PRO A 81 25.12 -6.27 -16.10
C PRO A 81 24.39 -6.39 -14.76
N ASP A 82 24.25 -5.29 -14.02
CA ASP A 82 23.37 -5.22 -12.86
C ASP A 82 21.93 -5.29 -13.38
N TYR A 83 21.47 -6.50 -13.68
CA TYR A 83 20.06 -6.81 -13.72
C TYR A 83 19.57 -6.68 -12.27
N LYS A 84 19.43 -5.43 -11.80
CA LYS A 84 18.52 -5.16 -10.69
C LYS A 84 17.21 -5.75 -11.13
N SER A 85 16.84 -6.89 -10.52
CA SER A 85 15.45 -7.32 -10.50
C SER A 85 14.67 -6.08 -10.09
N ARG A 86 13.95 -5.48 -11.04
CA ARG A 86 13.14 -4.29 -10.77
C ARG A 86 12.05 -4.78 -9.83
N SER A 87 12.31 -4.64 -8.54
CA SER A 87 11.34 -4.94 -7.50
C SER A 87 10.14 -4.06 -7.75
N GLY A 88 8.95 -4.61 -7.61
CA GLY A 88 7.74 -3.83 -7.72
C GLY A 88 6.63 -4.45 -6.90
N VAL A 89 5.69 -3.61 -6.50
CA VAL A 89 4.55 -4.03 -5.70
C VAL A 89 3.24 -3.63 -6.39
N VAL A 90 2.24 -4.51 -6.26
CA VAL A 90 0.90 -4.28 -6.79
C VAL A 90 -0.07 -4.00 -5.67
N TYR A 91 -0.84 -2.93 -5.80
CA TYR A 91 -1.97 -2.62 -4.94
C TYR A 91 -3.23 -2.34 -5.75
N THR A 92 -4.40 -2.53 -5.14
CA THR A 92 -5.67 -2.12 -5.72
C THR A 92 -6.09 -0.80 -5.08
N ARG A 93 -6.43 0.17 -5.91
CA ARG A 93 -7.05 1.43 -5.52
C ARG A 93 -8.56 1.29 -5.68
N TRP A 94 -9.25 1.04 -4.58
CA TRP A 94 -10.70 0.90 -4.57
C TRP A 94 -11.37 2.27 -4.60
N GLY A 95 -12.45 2.40 -5.38
CA GLY A 95 -13.16 3.65 -5.56
C GLY A 95 -12.56 4.57 -6.63
N LYS A 96 -11.58 4.14 -7.40
CA LYS A 96 -10.97 4.91 -8.49
C LYS A 96 -10.70 4.04 -9.71
N THR A 97 -10.77 4.64 -10.90
CA THR A 97 -10.36 4.00 -12.16
C THR A 97 -8.92 4.31 -12.58
N THR A 98 -8.20 5.11 -11.78
CA THR A 98 -6.84 5.59 -12.09
C THR A 98 -5.90 5.44 -10.90
N CYS A 99 -4.61 5.21 -11.19
CA CYS A 99 -3.54 5.22 -10.20
C CYS A 99 -3.09 6.66 -9.87
N ARG A 100 -2.26 6.82 -8.84
CA ARG A 100 -1.58 8.11 -8.56
C ARG A 100 -0.60 8.43 -9.69
N ASN A 101 -0.33 9.71 -9.93
CA ASN A 101 0.68 10.14 -10.89
C ASN A 101 2.04 9.48 -10.62
N GLY A 102 2.67 8.96 -11.67
CA GLY A 102 3.96 8.26 -11.58
C GLY A 102 3.84 6.77 -11.19
N VAL A 103 2.63 6.25 -11.02
CA VAL A 103 2.35 4.83 -10.80
C VAL A 103 1.70 4.24 -12.05
N GLU A 104 2.12 3.03 -12.43
CA GLU A 104 1.61 2.36 -13.62
C GLU A 104 0.22 1.79 -13.34
N LEU A 105 -0.74 2.09 -14.24
CA LEU A 105 -2.04 1.42 -14.26
C LEU A 105 -1.90 0.10 -15.01
N VAL A 106 -2.07 -1.02 -14.30
CA VAL A 106 -2.10 -2.35 -14.91
C VAL A 106 -3.44 -2.56 -15.61
N TYR A 107 -4.55 -2.34 -14.90
CA TYR A 107 -5.89 -2.30 -15.47
C TYR A 107 -6.89 -1.59 -14.55
N ALA A 108 -7.99 -1.13 -15.12
CA ALA A 108 -9.15 -0.62 -14.40
C ALA A 108 -10.33 -1.60 -14.49
N GLY A 109 -11.25 -1.50 -13.53
CA GLY A 109 -12.29 -2.49 -13.34
C GLY A 109 -13.48 -2.03 -12.53
N TYR A 110 -14.38 -2.99 -12.30
CA TYR A 110 -15.47 -2.91 -11.34
C TYR A 110 -15.08 -3.70 -10.10
N ALA A 111 -15.26 -3.13 -8.92
CA ALA A 111 -15.14 -3.89 -7.70
C ALA A 111 -16.28 -4.93 -7.65
N GLY A 112 -15.93 -6.18 -7.33
CA GLY A 112 -16.89 -7.25 -7.21
C GLY A 112 -16.64 -8.14 -6.00
N GLY A 113 -17.70 -8.77 -5.52
CA GLY A 113 -17.67 -9.68 -4.38
C GLY A 113 -18.94 -10.52 -4.30
N SER A 114 -19.16 -11.22 -3.18
CA SER A 114 -20.39 -11.98 -2.95
C SER A 114 -21.55 -11.10 -2.51
N ASP A 115 -22.78 -11.50 -2.87
CA ASP A 115 -24.02 -10.84 -2.48
C ASP A 115 -24.19 -10.87 -0.96
N HIS A 116 -24.73 -9.79 -0.39
CA HIS A 116 -24.90 -9.63 1.05
C HIS A 116 -25.81 -10.70 1.69
N SER A 117 -26.72 -11.31 0.92
CA SER A 117 -27.69 -12.31 1.36
C SER A 117 -27.20 -13.75 1.18
N GLU A 118 -26.08 -13.95 0.47
CA GLU A 118 -25.50 -15.28 0.25
C GLU A 118 -24.60 -15.71 1.42
N HIS A 119 -24.74 -16.97 1.82
CA HIS A 119 -23.97 -17.57 2.91
C HIS A 119 -22.63 -18.19 2.47
N GLY A 120 -22.42 -18.35 1.16
CA GLY A 120 -21.22 -18.95 0.57
C GLY A 120 -20.52 -18.00 -0.41
N GLY A 121 -19.46 -18.48 -1.06
CA GLY A 121 -18.67 -17.70 -2.01
C GLY A 121 -17.40 -17.09 -1.40
N GLY A 122 -16.94 -15.99 -1.99
CA GLY A 122 -15.70 -15.32 -1.63
C GLY A 122 -15.89 -14.23 -0.56
N ALA A 123 -14.96 -14.16 0.40
CA ALA A 123 -14.96 -13.11 1.42
C ALA A 123 -14.24 -11.82 0.96
N ASN A 124 -13.36 -11.91 -0.02
CA ASN A 124 -12.57 -10.79 -0.52
C ASN A 124 -13.29 -10.02 -1.63
N LEU A 125 -12.90 -8.76 -1.82
CA LEU A 125 -13.22 -8.04 -3.05
C LEU A 125 -12.22 -8.40 -4.15
N LEU A 126 -12.69 -8.36 -5.39
CA LEU A 126 -11.90 -8.55 -6.60
C LEU A 126 -12.08 -7.35 -7.53
N CYS A 127 -11.01 -6.96 -8.21
CA CYS A 127 -11.09 -5.95 -9.25
C CYS A 127 -11.35 -6.64 -10.59
N MET A 128 -12.57 -6.53 -11.09
CA MET A 128 -13.00 -7.21 -12.31
C MET A 128 -12.66 -6.34 -13.52
N PRO A 129 -11.76 -6.76 -14.43
CA PRO A 129 -11.31 -5.92 -15.54
C PRO A 129 -12.47 -5.60 -16.50
N THR A 130 -12.47 -4.39 -17.07
CA THR A 130 -13.46 -4.00 -18.08
C THR A 130 -13.10 -4.41 -19.51
N THR A 131 -11.88 -4.90 -19.73
CA THR A 131 -11.35 -5.25 -21.06
C THR A 131 -10.56 -6.56 -21.00
N GLY A 132 -10.46 -7.27 -22.12
CA GLY A 132 -9.68 -8.51 -22.19
C GLY A 132 -10.30 -9.70 -21.45
N ILE A 133 -11.61 -9.69 -21.23
CA ILE A 133 -12.35 -10.81 -20.63
C ILE A 133 -12.31 -11.99 -21.60
N GLY A 134 -11.83 -13.15 -21.13
CA GLY A 134 -11.72 -14.37 -21.91
C GLY A 134 -12.43 -15.55 -21.26
N HIS A 135 -12.72 -16.59 -22.06
CA HIS A 135 -13.35 -17.82 -21.61
C HIS A 135 -12.56 -19.03 -22.14
N LEU A 136 -12.18 -19.96 -21.25
CA LEU A 136 -11.53 -21.22 -21.65
C LEU A 136 -12.53 -22.28 -22.13
N SER A 137 -13.79 -22.17 -21.70
CA SER A 137 -14.88 -23.07 -22.06
C SER A 137 -16.18 -22.29 -22.10
N THR A 138 -17.09 -22.70 -22.99
CA THR A 138 -18.45 -22.17 -23.08
C THR A 138 -19.48 -23.06 -22.38
N GLN A 139 -19.02 -24.13 -21.69
CA GLN A 139 -19.89 -25.06 -20.97
C GLN A 139 -20.34 -24.45 -19.63
N ASN A 140 -21.60 -24.69 -19.26
CA ASN A 140 -22.10 -24.33 -17.94
C ASN A 140 -21.57 -25.33 -16.90
N PRO A 141 -20.90 -24.89 -15.82
CA PRO A 141 -20.36 -25.79 -14.80
C PRO A 141 -21.43 -26.50 -13.94
N GLY A 142 -22.70 -26.10 -14.02
CA GLY A 142 -23.83 -26.70 -13.29
C GLY A 142 -23.90 -26.32 -11.81
N HIS A 143 -22.76 -26.25 -11.13
CA HIS A 143 -22.60 -25.75 -9.77
C HIS A 143 -21.57 -24.62 -9.74
N TYR A 144 -21.88 -23.52 -9.05
CA TYR A 144 -21.09 -22.29 -9.11
C TYR A 144 -21.28 -21.40 -7.88
N SER A 145 -20.38 -20.43 -7.71
CA SER A 145 -20.57 -19.26 -6.85
C SER A 145 -20.69 -18.02 -7.73
N TYR A 146 -21.50 -17.06 -7.29
CA TYR A 146 -21.68 -15.82 -8.02
C TYR A 146 -20.65 -14.76 -7.60
N ILE A 147 -20.41 -13.83 -8.53
CA ILE A 147 -19.73 -12.58 -8.25
C ILE A 147 -20.65 -11.44 -8.68
N TYR A 148 -20.83 -10.48 -7.80
CA TYR A 148 -21.72 -9.34 -7.95
C TYR A 148 -20.91 -8.06 -7.95
N GLY A 149 -21.43 -7.01 -8.59
CA GLY A 149 -20.86 -5.67 -8.45
C GLY A 149 -20.93 -5.19 -7.01
N SER A 150 -19.92 -4.44 -6.58
CA SER A 150 -19.91 -3.82 -5.26
C SER A 150 -20.59 -2.46 -5.25
N GLU A 151 -21.29 -2.14 -4.18
CA GLU A 151 -22.06 -0.90 -4.01
C GLU A 151 -21.66 -0.14 -2.75
N TYR A 152 -21.63 1.19 -2.85
CA TYR A 152 -21.49 2.03 -1.67
C TYR A 152 -22.80 2.07 -0.87
N GLU A 153 -22.71 1.65 0.38
CA GLU A 153 -23.79 1.76 1.37
C GLU A 153 -23.51 2.90 2.35
N SER A 154 -23.54 4.10 1.78
CA SER A 154 -23.21 5.36 2.44
C SER A 154 -24.46 6.24 2.60
N GLN A 155 -25.46 5.79 3.37
CA GLN A 155 -26.62 6.63 3.74
C GLN A 155 -26.26 7.78 4.71
N ASN A 156 -25.07 8.37 4.57
CA ASN A 156 -24.54 9.40 5.44
C ASN A 156 -24.07 10.63 4.65
N ARG A 157 -23.54 11.62 5.35
CA ARG A 157 -23.08 12.89 4.78
C ARG A 157 -21.61 12.87 4.34
N ILE A 158 -20.94 11.73 4.36
CA ILE A 158 -19.52 11.63 3.96
C ILE A 158 -19.44 11.76 2.43
N TRP A 159 -20.25 10.97 1.71
CA TRP A 159 -20.28 10.96 0.26
C TRP A 159 -21.71 10.87 -0.29
N GLY A 160 -21.96 11.52 -1.42
CA GLY A 160 -23.22 11.38 -2.17
C GLY A 160 -23.22 10.19 -3.14
N ASN A 161 -22.65 9.04 -2.77
CA ASN A 161 -22.44 7.89 -3.67
C ASN A 161 -23.25 6.64 -3.29
N HIS A 162 -24.19 6.73 -2.35
CA HIS A 162 -25.07 5.62 -1.98
C HIS A 162 -25.77 4.99 -3.20
N ASN A 163 -25.80 3.66 -3.27
CA ASN A 163 -26.34 2.84 -4.37
C ASN A 163 -25.63 3.01 -5.72
N TRP A 164 -24.41 3.55 -5.73
CA TRP A 164 -23.56 3.52 -6.92
C TRP A 164 -22.56 2.38 -6.82
N ASN A 165 -22.26 1.77 -7.96
CA ASN A 165 -21.23 0.75 -8.01
C ASN A 165 -19.83 1.36 -7.85
N VAL A 166 -18.95 0.59 -7.23
CA VAL A 166 -17.58 0.98 -6.89
C VAL A 166 -16.61 0.58 -8.00
N PRO A 167 -15.87 1.53 -8.62
CA PRO A 167 -14.79 1.19 -9.55
C PRO A 167 -13.52 0.77 -8.80
N CYS A 168 -12.56 0.20 -9.53
CA CYS A 168 -11.25 -0.14 -9.01
C CYS A 168 -10.15 0.04 -10.07
N ALA A 169 -8.92 0.22 -9.61
CA ALA A 169 -7.73 0.26 -10.43
C ALA A 169 -6.63 -0.59 -9.79
N VAL A 170 -6.01 -1.47 -10.57
CA VAL A 170 -4.84 -2.24 -10.13
C VAL A 170 -3.59 -1.51 -10.60
N CYS A 171 -2.74 -1.18 -9.64
CA CYS A 171 -1.61 -0.28 -9.81
C CYS A 171 -0.29 -1.00 -9.50
N TYR A 172 0.69 -0.85 -10.37
CA TYR A 172 2.05 -1.36 -10.19
C TYR A 172 3.01 -0.21 -9.87
N VAL A 173 3.74 -0.33 -8.77
CA VAL A 173 4.76 0.65 -8.37
C VAL A 173 6.13 0.03 -8.55
N PRO A 174 6.95 0.54 -9.50
CA PRO A 174 8.32 0.09 -9.66
C PRO A 174 9.19 0.56 -8.50
N ASP A 175 10.31 -0.14 -8.29
CA ASP A 175 11.34 0.13 -7.28
C ASP A 175 10.80 0.16 -5.84
N LYS A 176 9.69 -0.57 -5.60
CA LYS A 176 9.07 -0.79 -4.29
C LYS A 176 8.93 -2.29 -4.04
N SER A 177 9.11 -2.71 -2.80
CA SER A 177 9.13 -4.12 -2.42
C SER A 177 7.93 -4.53 -1.57
N THR A 178 7.27 -3.57 -0.93
CA THR A 178 6.22 -3.85 0.06
C THR A 178 5.06 -2.89 -0.08
N LYS A 179 3.87 -3.38 0.31
CA LYS A 179 2.66 -2.59 0.47
C LYS A 179 2.09 -2.77 1.88
N LEU A 180 1.42 -1.73 2.37
CA LEU A 180 0.77 -1.72 3.65
C LEU A 180 -0.57 -1.01 3.54
N GLN A 181 -1.64 -1.64 4.01
CA GLN A 181 -2.85 -0.96 4.39
C GLN A 181 -2.75 -0.57 5.87
N LEU A 182 -2.90 0.71 6.16
CA LEU A 182 -2.79 1.26 7.51
C LEU A 182 -4.13 1.84 7.96
N PRO A 183 -4.97 1.07 8.66
CA PRO A 183 -6.21 1.56 9.26
C PRO A 183 -5.95 2.62 10.34
N GLY A 184 -6.88 3.55 10.50
CA GLY A 184 -6.85 4.61 11.51
C GLY A 184 -5.93 5.79 11.19
N ARG A 185 -5.14 5.76 10.11
CA ARG A 185 -4.28 6.87 9.70
C ARG A 185 -4.60 7.34 8.28
N THR A 186 -4.49 8.64 8.08
CA THR A 186 -4.62 9.29 6.77
C THR A 186 -3.28 9.59 6.13
N THR A 187 -2.18 9.26 6.82
CA THR A 187 -0.80 9.47 6.41
C THR A 187 0.03 8.22 6.63
N CYS A 188 0.89 7.91 5.67
CA CYS A 188 1.84 6.81 5.80
C CYS A 188 2.94 7.10 6.84
N PRO A 189 3.62 6.07 7.38
CA PRO A 189 4.77 6.25 8.24
C PRO A 189 5.93 6.91 7.49
N ASP A 190 6.91 7.43 8.23
CA ASP A 190 8.10 8.02 7.63
C ASP A 190 8.83 7.01 6.74
N SER A 191 9.42 7.51 5.64
CA SER A 191 10.06 6.70 4.59
C SER A 191 9.13 5.79 3.76
N TRP A 192 7.81 5.81 4.02
CA TRP A 192 6.83 5.16 3.14
C TRP A 192 6.23 6.16 2.16
N THR A 193 5.96 5.70 0.94
CA THR A 193 5.26 6.49 -0.07
C THR A 193 3.77 6.31 0.10
N GLN A 194 3.02 7.41 0.20
CA GLN A 194 1.56 7.37 0.22
C GLN A 194 1.00 7.23 -1.18
N GLU A 195 0.24 6.16 -1.39
CA GLU A 195 -0.44 5.91 -2.66
C GLU A 195 -1.82 6.53 -2.71
N TYR A 196 -2.62 6.29 -1.67
CA TYR A 196 -3.88 6.99 -1.44
C TYR A 196 -4.31 6.87 0.02
N LYS A 197 -5.32 7.66 0.38
CA LYS A 197 -5.99 7.61 1.68
C LYS A 197 -7.50 7.58 1.48
N GLY A 198 -8.20 7.15 2.51
CA GLY A 198 -9.61 6.84 2.38
C GLY A 198 -10.28 6.45 3.68
N TYR A 199 -11.38 5.73 3.54
CA TYR A 199 -12.11 5.14 4.66
C TYR A 199 -12.04 3.63 4.61
N LEU A 200 -11.89 3.02 5.78
CA LEU A 200 -11.99 1.59 5.93
C LEU A 200 -13.46 1.20 5.79
N MET A 201 -13.74 0.32 4.82
CA MET A 201 -15.08 -0.18 4.57
C MET A 201 -15.08 -1.71 4.54
N ALA A 202 -16.22 -2.28 4.90
CA ALA A 202 -16.49 -3.72 4.85
C ALA A 202 -18.01 -3.94 4.77
N ASP A 203 -18.44 -5.20 4.81
CA ASP A 203 -19.87 -5.51 4.84
C ASP A 203 -20.54 -5.05 6.14
N HIS A 204 -21.87 -4.93 6.12
CA HIS A 204 -22.66 -4.56 7.28
C HIS A 204 -22.56 -5.63 8.37
N ARG A 205 -22.36 -5.18 9.61
CA ARG A 205 -22.28 -6.03 10.81
C ARG A 205 -23.46 -7.00 11.03
N GLY A 206 -24.60 -6.77 10.38
CA GLY A 206 -25.79 -7.60 10.47
C GLY A 206 -25.87 -8.72 9.43
N HIS A 207 -25.01 -8.69 8.41
CA HIS A 207 -24.99 -9.72 7.38
C HIS A 207 -24.22 -10.94 7.86
N ARG A 208 -24.73 -12.13 7.53
CA ARG A 208 -24.17 -13.42 7.99
C ARG A 208 -23.10 -13.93 7.03
N ARG A 209 -22.08 -13.10 6.79
CA ARG A 209 -20.93 -13.43 5.95
C ARG A 209 -19.69 -12.71 6.43
N ASN A 210 -18.53 -13.23 6.06
CA ASN A 210 -17.26 -12.57 6.31
C ASN A 210 -16.90 -11.71 5.10
N ALA A 211 -16.37 -10.51 5.37
CA ALA A 211 -15.80 -9.63 4.36
C ALA A 211 -14.44 -9.11 4.84
N VAL A 212 -13.55 -8.83 3.91
CA VAL A 212 -12.27 -8.17 4.19
C VAL A 212 -12.49 -6.68 4.43
N PHE A 213 -11.73 -6.10 5.36
CA PHE A 213 -11.67 -4.65 5.54
C PHE A 213 -10.77 -4.04 4.47
N GLU A 214 -11.36 -3.25 3.58
CA GLU A 214 -10.65 -2.62 2.46
C GLU A 214 -10.61 -1.10 2.62
N CYS A 215 -9.50 -0.50 2.21
CA CYS A 215 -9.36 0.95 2.16
C CYS A 215 -9.99 1.49 0.87
N ILE A 216 -11.04 2.28 1.00
CA ILE A 216 -11.77 2.87 -0.14
C ILE A 216 -11.39 4.35 -0.25
N ASP A 217 -10.93 4.77 -1.43
CA ASP A 217 -10.41 6.12 -1.69
C ASP A 217 -11.36 7.23 -1.22
N GLU A 218 -10.81 8.27 -0.58
CA GLU A 218 -11.59 9.38 0.00
C GLU A 218 -12.45 10.12 -1.04
N ALA A 219 -12.03 10.09 -2.31
CA ALA A 219 -12.71 10.71 -3.44
C ALA A 219 -13.31 9.65 -4.37
N GLY A 220 -14.08 8.73 -3.79
CA GLY A 220 -14.72 7.61 -4.47
C GLY A 220 -15.52 8.03 -5.72
N GLU A 221 -15.06 7.54 -6.88
CA GLU A 221 -15.76 7.62 -8.15
C GLU A 221 -16.99 6.70 -8.17
N ARG A 222 -17.86 6.94 -9.15
CA ARG A 222 -19.09 6.21 -9.39
C ARG A 222 -19.07 5.67 -10.80
N ILE A 223 -19.55 4.46 -11.00
CA ILE A 223 -19.73 3.92 -12.34
C ILE A 223 -20.98 4.54 -12.97
N PRO A 224 -20.89 5.23 -14.13
CA PRO A 224 -22.05 5.87 -14.77
C PRO A 224 -23.19 4.88 -15.02
N GLY A 225 -24.43 5.32 -14.77
CA GLY A 225 -25.63 4.49 -14.97
C GLY A 225 -25.87 3.39 -13.93
N SER A 226 -25.02 3.27 -12.89
CA SER A 226 -25.16 2.23 -11.86
C SER A 226 -26.01 2.63 -10.65
N ASN A 227 -26.56 3.86 -10.60
CA ASN A 227 -27.39 4.32 -9.48
C ASN A 227 -28.69 3.53 -9.35
N SER A 228 -28.65 2.46 -8.59
CA SER A 228 -29.76 1.56 -8.34
C SER A 228 -29.40 0.73 -7.13
N ASN A 229 -30.34 0.52 -6.23
CA ASN A 229 -30.14 -0.39 -5.10
C ASN A 229 -30.19 -1.86 -5.60
N LYS A 230 -29.06 -2.44 -5.99
CA LYS A 230 -28.94 -3.83 -6.46
C LYS A 230 -28.64 -4.82 -5.34
N ASN A 231 -28.13 -4.33 -4.21
CA ASN A 231 -27.70 -5.10 -3.05
C ASN A 231 -26.73 -6.24 -3.36
N GLY A 232 -25.73 -6.00 -4.23
CA GLY A 232 -24.68 -6.97 -4.52
C GLY A 232 -23.68 -7.09 -3.36
N ALA A 233 -22.40 -6.82 -3.64
CA ALA A 233 -21.37 -6.81 -2.62
C ALA A 233 -21.31 -5.44 -1.92
N LEU A 234 -21.88 -5.33 -0.74
CA LEU A 234 -22.08 -4.04 -0.09
C LEU A 234 -20.87 -3.56 0.71
N LEU A 235 -20.57 -2.26 0.61
CA LEU A 235 -19.50 -1.58 1.35
C LEU A 235 -20.07 -0.51 2.28
N TYR A 236 -19.98 -0.77 3.57
CA TYR A 236 -20.37 0.11 4.67
C TYR A 236 -19.14 0.68 5.36
N PHE A 237 -19.27 1.90 5.87
CA PHE A 237 -18.22 2.49 6.72
C PHE A 237 -18.03 1.67 7.99
N VAL A 238 -16.76 1.52 8.39
CA VAL A 238 -16.40 0.84 9.64
C VAL A 238 -16.24 1.88 10.73
N THR A 239 -16.92 1.68 11.86
CA THR A 239 -16.72 2.49 13.07
C THR A 239 -16.08 1.63 14.17
N PRO A 240 -15.21 2.20 15.02
CA PRO A 240 -14.61 1.45 16.11
C PRO A 240 -15.66 1.14 17.18
N ARG A 241 -15.50 0.02 17.89
CA ARG A 241 -16.35 -0.36 19.01
C ARG A 241 -15.58 -0.24 20.33
N CYS A 242 -15.87 0.82 21.07
CA CYS A 242 -15.11 1.25 22.25
C CYS A 242 -15.33 0.41 23.52
N ASP A 243 -16.45 -0.32 23.61
CA ASP A 243 -16.80 -1.17 24.76
C ASP A 243 -16.21 -2.58 24.69
N ARG A 244 -15.37 -2.89 23.68
CA ARG A 244 -14.89 -4.24 23.39
C ARG A 244 -13.37 -4.32 23.13
N GLY A 245 -12.59 -3.47 23.80
CA GLY A 245 -11.12 -3.52 23.79
C GLY A 245 -10.44 -2.49 22.89
N MET A 246 -11.19 -1.65 22.17
CA MET A 246 -10.63 -0.50 21.45
C MET A 246 -10.53 0.72 22.39
N PRO A 247 -9.36 1.36 22.55
CA PRO A 247 -9.23 2.57 23.35
C PRO A 247 -9.87 3.75 22.62
N CYS A 248 -10.91 4.33 23.21
CA CYS A 248 -11.58 5.49 22.65
C CYS A 248 -11.39 6.72 23.52
N ASP A 249 -10.72 7.71 22.94
CA ASP A 249 -10.42 9.03 23.49
C ASP A 249 -10.71 10.03 22.36
N PRO A 250 -11.13 11.28 22.64
CA PRO A 250 -11.29 12.31 21.62
C PRO A 250 -10.03 12.55 20.74
N ARG A 251 -8.84 12.22 21.25
CA ARG A 251 -7.55 12.27 20.54
C ARG A 251 -7.22 10.97 19.78
N CYS A 252 -8.09 9.95 19.87
CA CYS A 252 -7.93 8.61 19.32
C CYS A 252 -9.20 8.15 18.58
N TYR A 253 -9.61 6.88 18.74
CA TYR A 253 -10.80 6.32 18.12
C TYR A 253 -12.08 6.89 18.75
N ASN A 254 -13.06 7.22 17.90
CA ASN A 254 -14.38 7.67 18.32
C ASN A 254 -15.45 6.72 17.78
N ALA A 255 -16.30 6.20 18.67
CA ALA A 255 -17.32 5.18 18.38
C ALA A 255 -18.25 5.53 17.20
N ASN A 256 -18.44 6.81 16.92
CA ASN A 256 -19.40 7.29 15.92
C ASN A 256 -18.72 7.88 14.67
N ILE A 257 -17.40 7.73 14.54
CA ILE A 257 -16.64 8.25 13.40
C ILE A 257 -16.09 7.08 12.58
N ALA A 258 -16.25 7.17 11.26
CA ALA A 258 -15.72 6.18 10.33
C ALA A 258 -14.19 6.12 10.43
N ILE A 259 -13.63 4.91 10.49
CA ILE A 259 -12.19 4.67 10.51
C ILE A 259 -11.62 5.05 9.16
N THR A 260 -10.62 5.93 9.15
CA THR A 260 -9.85 6.25 7.94
C THR A 260 -8.80 5.19 7.65
N CYS A 261 -8.15 5.26 6.50
CA CYS A 261 -7.04 4.38 6.16
C CYS A 261 -6.10 5.03 5.14
N SER A 262 -4.89 4.50 5.02
CA SER A 262 -3.96 4.85 3.96
C SER A 262 -3.31 3.60 3.37
N ILE A 263 -3.11 3.59 2.06
CA ILE A 263 -2.29 2.59 1.37
C ILE A 263 -0.91 3.19 1.12
N CYS A 264 0.11 2.44 1.53
CA CYS A 264 1.50 2.85 1.55
C CYS A 264 2.38 1.83 0.84
N THR A 265 3.45 2.28 0.20
CA THR A 265 4.47 1.40 -0.41
C THR A 265 5.88 1.78 0.04
N ARG A 266 6.79 0.79 0.05
CA ARG A 266 8.21 0.98 0.37
C ARG A 266 9.11 0.06 -0.44
#